data_AF-A0A3S1D0K0-F1
#
_entry.id   AF-A0A3S1D0K0-F1
#
_cell.length_a   1.000
_cell.length_b   1.000
_cell.length_c   1.000
_cell.angle_alpha   90.00
_cell.angle_beta   90.00
_cell.angle_gamma   90.00
#
_symmetry.space_group_name_H-M   'P 1'
#
loop_
_entity.id
_entity.type
_entity.pdbx_description
1 polymer ?
#
loop_
_entity_poly.entity_id
_entity_poly.type
_entity_poly.pdbx_seq_one_letter_code
_entity_poly.pdbx_strand_id
1 'polypeptide(L)'
;MFNPYKLTELKTGVYQFTTDFSVVYSVYFGDGQNYFYDYPEFAGEVLTFGFDRLSSHDQNYFDIKVRYTIIHLIIQYLETHQDKILFFVCDSADSKGTGRMRIFQHWYRQLQVADLEKHDETIDTGDMLIHCSIILHSNNNMRNHILSSFRHLSHSTAQKLKSY
;
A
#
# COMPACT_ATOMS: atom_id res chain seq x y z
N MET A 1 -4.71 22.43 0.94
CA MET A 1 -4.08 21.96 2.19
C MET A 1 -4.85 20.74 2.66
N PHE A 2 -4.20 19.60 2.82
CA PHE A 2 -4.87 18.39 3.35
C PHE A 2 -5.31 18.65 4.79
N ASN A 3 -6.52 18.24 5.16
CA ASN A 3 -7.05 18.35 6.52
C ASN A 3 -7.32 16.94 7.09
N PRO A 4 -6.26 16.20 7.48
CA PRO A 4 -6.39 14.84 8.01
C PRO A 4 -6.99 14.85 9.42
N TYR A 5 -7.58 13.72 9.80
CA TYR A 5 -7.94 13.46 11.20
C TYR A 5 -6.70 13.28 12.06
N LYS A 6 -6.84 13.57 13.36
CA LYS A 6 -5.79 13.31 14.33
C LYS A 6 -5.56 11.80 14.45
N LEU A 7 -4.33 11.39 14.17
CA LEU A 7 -3.86 10.02 14.32
C LEU A 7 -3.28 9.80 15.71
N THR A 8 -3.55 8.64 16.29
CA THR A 8 -2.94 8.14 17.51
C THR A 8 -2.26 6.81 17.20
N GLU A 9 -0.96 6.71 17.45
CA GLU A 9 -0.25 5.43 17.37
C GLU A 9 -0.58 4.61 18.62
N LEU A 10 -1.13 3.41 18.42
CA LEU A 10 -1.49 2.50 19.52
C LEU A 10 -0.30 1.59 19.87
N LYS A 11 0.45 1.19 18.86
CA LYS A 11 1.72 0.44 18.93
C LYS A 11 2.45 0.64 17.61
N THR A 12 3.73 0.26 17.56
CA THR A 12 4.57 0.40 16.35
C THR A 12 3.84 -0.10 15.10
N GLY A 13 3.63 0.80 14.15
CA GLY A 13 3.01 0.48 12.86
C GLY A 13 1.49 0.29 12.89
N VAL A 14 0.81 0.56 14.01
CA VAL A 14 -0.66 0.51 14.13
C VAL A 14 -1.18 1.83 14.70
N TYR A 15 -2.05 2.46 13.92
CA TYR A 15 -2.60 3.78 14.16
C TYR A 15 -4.12 3.73 14.21
N GLN A 16 -4.72 4.67 14.92
CA GLN A 16 -6.15 4.83 14.99
C GLN A 16 -6.53 6.31 14.84
N PHE A 17 -7.67 6.56 14.21
CA PHE A 17 -8.31 7.88 14.20
C PHE A 17 -9.82 7.74 14.25
N THR A 18 -10.46 8.78 14.77
CA THR A 18 -11.92 8.91 14.83
C THR A 18 -12.34 10.05 13.94
N THR A 19 -13.30 9.79 13.06
CA THR A 19 -13.87 10.79 12.15
C THR A 19 -14.82 11.75 12.86
N ASP A 20 -15.19 12.85 12.21
CA ASP A 20 -16.21 13.79 12.70
C ASP A 20 -17.61 13.12 12.81
N PHE A 21 -17.80 11.96 12.17
CA PHE A 21 -19.00 11.13 12.22
C PHE A 21 -18.92 10.02 13.28
N SER A 22 -17.96 10.09 14.21
CA SER A 22 -17.75 9.09 15.27
C SER A 22 -17.43 7.68 14.75
N VAL A 23 -17.03 7.55 13.48
CA VAL A 23 -16.52 6.30 12.91
C VAL A 23 -15.05 6.16 13.28
N VAL A 24 -14.68 5.02 13.87
CA VAL A 24 -13.30 4.70 14.27
C VAL A 24 -12.66 3.83 13.18
N TYR A 25 -11.47 4.22 12.75
CA TYR A 25 -10.64 3.46 11.80
C TYR A 25 -9.34 3.01 12.47
N SER A 26 -8.98 1.75 12.26
CA SER A 26 -7.63 1.22 12.50
C SER A 26 -6.87 1.23 11.19
N VAL A 27 -5.62 1.66 11.21
CA VAL A 27 -4.71 1.65 10.05
C VAL A 27 -3.41 1.00 10.47
N TYR A 28 -2.89 0.08 9.68
CA TYR A 28 -1.72 -0.70 10.07
C TYR A 28 -0.81 -1.02 8.90
N PHE A 29 0.48 -1.12 9.23
CA PHE A 29 1.50 -1.71 8.39
C PHE A 29 1.71 -3.17 8.82
N GLY A 30 1.66 -4.08 7.85
CA GLY A 30 1.93 -5.51 8.06
C GLY A 30 3.30 -5.90 7.54
N ASP A 31 3.80 -7.05 7.95
CA ASP A 31 5.02 -7.64 7.40
C ASP A 31 4.77 -8.09 5.94
N GLY A 32 5.60 -7.62 5.02
CA GLY A 32 5.57 -7.96 3.60
C GLY A 32 6.73 -8.83 3.13
N GLN A 33 7.63 -9.27 4.03
CA GLN A 33 8.86 -9.99 3.70
C GLN A 33 8.62 -11.22 2.82
N ASN A 34 7.55 -11.97 3.10
CA ASN A 34 7.25 -13.22 2.38
C ASN A 34 6.96 -13.01 0.88
N TYR A 35 6.54 -11.82 0.47
CA TYR A 35 6.34 -11.52 -0.96
C TYR A 35 7.67 -11.38 -1.72
N PHE A 36 8.76 -11.10 -1.01
CA PHE A 36 10.09 -10.88 -1.58
C PHE A 36 11.12 -11.84 -0.98
N TYR A 37 10.71 -13.06 -0.59
CA TYR A 37 11.58 -14.00 0.13
C TYR A 37 12.87 -14.36 -0.65
N ASP A 38 12.81 -14.35 -1.99
CA ASP A 38 13.96 -14.58 -2.89
C ASP A 38 14.97 -13.40 -2.89
N TYR A 39 14.66 -12.30 -2.19
CA TYR A 39 15.44 -11.05 -2.14
C TYR A 39 15.75 -10.64 -0.69
N PRO A 40 16.46 -11.49 0.09
CA PRO A 40 16.67 -11.30 1.52
C PRO A 40 17.36 -9.98 1.90
N GLU A 41 18.10 -9.38 0.98
CA GLU A 41 18.81 -8.11 1.13
C GLU A 41 17.90 -6.90 1.42
N PHE A 42 16.62 -6.96 1.04
CA PHE A 42 15.65 -5.91 1.38
C PHE A 42 14.29 -6.45 1.86
N ALA A 43 14.06 -7.77 1.83
CA ALA A 43 12.76 -8.34 2.16
C ALA A 43 12.24 -7.91 3.54
N GLY A 44 13.12 -7.78 4.55
CA GLY A 44 12.75 -7.29 5.90
C GLY A 44 12.31 -5.81 5.96
N GLU A 45 12.53 -5.06 4.88
CA GLU A 45 12.10 -3.66 4.75
C GLU A 45 10.74 -3.52 4.05
N VAL A 46 10.18 -4.62 3.55
CA VAL A 46 8.90 -4.63 2.85
C VAL A 46 7.74 -4.66 3.85
N LEU A 47 6.83 -3.72 3.69
CA LEU A 47 5.62 -3.59 4.47
C LEU A 47 4.40 -3.71 3.58
N THR A 48 3.35 -4.34 4.08
CA THR A 48 2.00 -4.23 3.51
C THR A 48 1.20 -3.17 4.25
N PHE A 49 0.08 -2.73 3.68
CA PHE A 49 -0.78 -1.72 4.28
C PHE A 49 -2.23 -2.16 4.29
N GLY A 50 -2.89 -1.97 5.43
CA GLY A 50 -4.31 -2.25 5.62
C GLY A 50 -4.99 -1.21 6.50
N PHE A 51 -6.32 -1.13 6.39
CA PHE A 51 -7.12 -0.33 7.29
C PHE A 51 -8.51 -0.95 7.45
N ASP A 52 -9.02 -0.89 8.67
CA ASP A 52 -10.31 -1.46 9.05
C ASP A 52 -11.20 -0.40 9.70
N ARG A 53 -12.48 -0.46 9.40
CA ARG A 53 -13.51 0.30 10.12
C ARG A 53 -13.91 -0.52 11.35
N LEU A 54 -13.73 0.05 12.55
CA LEU A 54 -14.02 -0.63 13.81
C LEU A 54 -15.46 -0.39 14.32
N SER A 55 -16.20 0.56 13.75
CA SER A 55 -17.59 0.84 14.14
C SER A 55 -18.58 -0.05 13.38
N SER A 56 -19.60 -0.56 14.05
CA SER A 56 -20.69 -1.38 13.49
C SER A 56 -21.82 -0.59 12.81
N HIS A 57 -21.75 0.73 12.72
CA HIS A 57 -22.82 1.52 12.09
C HIS A 57 -22.83 1.33 10.57
N ASP A 58 -23.92 0.79 10.03
CA ASP A 58 -24.11 0.47 8.59
C ASP A 58 -24.17 1.69 7.65
N GLN A 59 -24.12 2.92 8.17
CA GLN A 59 -24.12 4.09 7.31
C GLN A 59 -22.75 4.26 6.64
N ASN A 60 -22.76 4.10 5.31
CA ASN A 60 -21.64 4.41 4.43
C ASN A 60 -21.68 5.90 4.09
N TYR A 61 -21.03 6.72 4.93
CA TYR A 61 -20.73 8.09 4.56
C TYR A 61 -19.42 8.13 3.77
N PHE A 62 -19.47 8.72 2.58
CA PHE A 62 -18.25 9.05 1.86
C PHE A 62 -17.56 10.22 2.58
N ASP A 63 -16.47 9.92 3.27
CA ASP A 63 -15.66 10.91 3.97
C ASP A 63 -14.27 11.01 3.33
N ILE A 64 -14.03 12.13 2.63
CA ILE A 64 -12.75 12.38 1.97
C ILE A 64 -11.59 12.57 2.97
N LYS A 65 -11.86 12.98 4.22
CA LYS A 65 -10.82 13.16 5.24
C LYS A 65 -10.24 11.83 5.69
N VAL A 66 -11.00 10.73 5.66
CA VAL A 66 -10.48 9.36 5.90
C VAL A 66 -9.34 9.05 4.93
N ARG A 67 -9.56 9.31 3.64
CA ARG A 67 -8.55 9.14 2.58
C ARG A 67 -7.32 10.00 2.86
N TYR A 68 -7.50 11.29 3.12
CA TYR A 68 -6.37 12.20 3.38
C TYR A 68 -5.57 11.78 4.62
N THR A 69 -6.24 11.24 5.64
CA THR A 69 -5.60 10.75 6.86
C THR A 69 -4.71 9.55 6.58
N ILE A 70 -5.24 8.54 5.88
CA ILE A 70 -4.50 7.34 5.50
C ILE A 70 -3.29 7.69 4.64
N ILE A 71 -3.51 8.52 3.63
CA ILE A 71 -2.47 9.01 2.74
C ILE A 71 -1.35 9.73 3.51
N HIS A 72 -1.73 10.64 4.40
CA HIS A 72 -0.78 11.43 5.16
C HIS A 72 0.08 10.53 6.06
N LEU A 73 -0.54 9.52 6.67
CA LEU A 73 0.18 8.51 7.44
C LEU A 73 1.20 7.75 6.58
N ILE A 74 0.82 7.29 5.38
CA ILE A 74 1.73 6.56 4.47
C ILE A 74 2.94 7.42 4.10
N ILE A 75 2.69 8.68 3.73
CA ILE A 75 3.77 9.62 3.36
C ILE A 75 4.70 9.84 4.54
N GLN A 76 4.15 10.24 5.69
CA GLN A 76 4.93 10.54 6.88
C GLN A 76 5.78 9.32 7.30
N TYR A 77 5.20 8.12 7.21
CA TYR A 77 5.90 6.89 7.57
C TYR A 77 7.11 6.62 6.65
N LEU A 78 6.93 6.73 5.33
CA LEU A 78 7.99 6.48 4.35
C LEU A 78 9.05 7.60 4.29
N GLU A 79 8.66 8.85 4.54
CA GLU A 79 9.62 9.96 4.69
C GLU A 79 10.50 9.79 5.93
N THR A 80 9.93 9.25 7.02
CA THR A 80 10.67 8.99 8.26
C THR A 80 11.56 7.74 8.15
N HIS A 81 11.19 6.78 7.31
CA HIS A 81 11.89 5.49 7.16
C HIS A 81 12.23 5.22 5.69
N GLN A 82 13.28 5.87 5.17
CA GLN A 82 13.62 5.84 3.73
C GLN A 82 13.96 4.45 3.18
N ASP A 83 14.38 3.52 4.04
CA ASP A 83 14.68 2.14 3.66
C ASP A 83 13.42 1.29 3.44
N LYS A 84 12.28 1.69 4.03
CA LYS A 84 11.02 0.93 3.97
C LYS A 84 10.38 0.99 2.58
N ILE A 85 9.78 -0.13 2.20
CA ILE A 85 9.10 -0.32 0.93
C ILE A 85 7.65 -0.67 1.22
N LEU A 86 6.72 0.15 0.77
CA LEU A 86 5.31 -0.19 0.87
C LEU A 86 4.89 -1.01 -0.34
N PHE A 87 4.56 -2.27 -0.12
CA PHE A 87 4.02 -3.17 -1.12
C PHE A 87 2.50 -3.31 -0.98
N PHE A 88 1.80 -3.17 -2.10
CA PHE A 88 0.37 -3.24 -2.18
C PHE A 88 -0.05 -4.24 -3.26
N VAL A 89 -0.88 -5.22 -2.88
CA VAL A 89 -1.49 -6.16 -3.81
C VAL A 89 -2.99 -5.99 -3.75
N CYS A 90 -3.59 -5.66 -4.89
CA CYS A 90 -5.03 -5.76 -5.08
C CYS A 90 -5.36 -7.22 -5.36
N ASP A 91 -5.71 -7.98 -4.31
CA ASP A 91 -6.34 -9.29 -4.50
C ASP A 91 -7.52 -9.13 -5.49
N SER A 92 -7.63 -9.99 -6.50
CA SER A 92 -8.67 -9.95 -7.52
C SER A 92 -9.80 -10.96 -7.27
N ALA A 93 -9.78 -11.68 -6.13
CA ALA A 93 -10.76 -12.72 -5.79
C ALA A 93 -12.24 -12.27 -5.88
N ASP A 94 -12.52 -10.98 -5.74
CA ASP A 94 -13.88 -10.40 -5.84
C ASP A 94 -14.12 -9.59 -7.14
N SER A 95 -13.23 -9.66 -8.12
CA SER A 95 -13.22 -8.83 -9.35
C SER A 95 -13.12 -7.30 -9.11
N LYS A 96 -12.85 -6.85 -7.88
CA LYS A 96 -12.72 -5.41 -7.54
C LYS A 96 -11.28 -4.92 -7.53
N GLY A 97 -10.31 -5.76 -7.89
CA GLY A 97 -8.89 -5.42 -7.91
C GLY A 97 -8.58 -4.18 -8.74
N THR A 98 -9.17 -4.06 -9.93
CA THR A 98 -9.04 -2.86 -10.79
C THR A 98 -9.63 -1.61 -10.14
N GLY A 99 -10.74 -1.74 -9.41
CA GLY A 99 -11.36 -0.64 -8.66
C GLY A 99 -10.45 -0.15 -7.53
N ARG A 100 -9.89 -1.07 -6.74
CA ARG A 100 -8.91 -0.75 -5.69
C ARG A 100 -7.66 -0.09 -6.25
N MET A 101 -7.13 -0.59 -7.38
CA MET A 101 -5.97 0.02 -8.04
C MET A 101 -6.26 1.44 -8.53
N ARG A 102 -7.43 1.69 -9.14
CA ARG A 102 -7.84 3.04 -9.57
C ARG A 102 -7.95 4.00 -8.39
N ILE A 103 -8.50 3.55 -7.27
CA ILE A 103 -8.59 4.35 -6.03
C ILE A 103 -7.17 4.69 -5.55
N PHE A 104 -6.29 3.70 -5.47
CA PHE A 104 -4.92 3.91 -5.01
C PHE A 104 -4.08 4.81 -5.95
N GLN A 105 -4.21 4.65 -7.26
CA GLN A 105 -3.60 5.56 -8.25
C GLN A 105 -4.15 6.98 -8.14
N HIS A 106 -5.46 7.13 -7.90
CA HIS A 106 -6.06 8.43 -7.66
C HIS A 106 -5.51 9.05 -6.37
N TRP A 107 -5.36 8.26 -5.30
CA TRP A 107 -4.76 8.71 -4.04
C TRP A 107 -3.35 9.21 -4.30
N TYR A 108 -2.48 8.42 -4.92
CA TYR A 108 -1.10 8.79 -5.21
C TYR A 108 -0.97 10.07 -6.05
N ARG A 109 -1.76 10.23 -7.12
CA ARG A 109 -1.71 11.42 -7.98
C ARG A 109 -2.04 12.72 -7.25
N GLN A 110 -2.82 12.65 -6.17
CA GLN A 110 -3.16 13.83 -5.39
C GLN A 110 -1.99 14.32 -4.51
N LEU A 111 -0.92 13.52 -4.33
CA LEU A 111 0.05 13.74 -3.25
C LEU A 111 1.26 14.56 -3.65
N GLN A 112 1.63 14.58 -4.93
CA GLN A 112 2.82 15.29 -5.44
C GLN A 112 3.99 15.31 -4.43
N VAL A 113 4.34 14.15 -3.87
CA VAL A 113 5.45 14.04 -2.93
C VAL A 113 6.71 13.91 -3.77
N ALA A 114 7.61 14.88 -3.67
CA ALA A 114 8.79 14.97 -4.54
C ALA A 114 9.69 13.73 -4.43
N ASP A 115 9.78 13.16 -3.23
CA ASP A 115 10.78 12.15 -2.92
C ASP A 115 10.23 10.72 -2.79
N LEU A 116 8.93 10.51 -3.04
CA LEU A 116 8.34 9.17 -3.06
C LEU A 116 7.98 8.78 -4.49
N GLU A 117 8.37 7.57 -4.86
CA GLU A 117 8.06 6.99 -6.17
C GLU A 117 7.13 5.80 -6.03
N LYS A 118 6.12 5.74 -6.89
CA LYS A 118 5.24 4.58 -7.03
C LYS A 118 5.49 3.88 -8.35
N HIS A 119 5.65 2.57 -8.30
CA HIS A 119 5.81 1.71 -9.46
C HIS A 119 4.72 0.64 -9.47
N ASP A 120 4.09 0.44 -10.61
CA ASP A 120 2.95 -0.46 -10.80
C ASP A 120 3.34 -1.65 -11.66
N GLU A 121 2.81 -2.82 -11.30
CA GLU A 121 2.93 -4.05 -12.06
C GLU A 121 1.55 -4.72 -12.20
N THR A 122 1.40 -5.55 -13.23
CA THR A 122 0.21 -6.37 -13.43
C THR A 122 0.64 -7.79 -13.80
N ILE A 123 0.24 -8.73 -12.97
CA ILE A 123 0.53 -10.15 -13.12
C ILE A 123 -0.69 -10.78 -13.78
N ASP A 124 -0.52 -11.22 -15.02
CA ASP A 124 -1.53 -11.96 -15.77
C ASP A 124 -1.39 -13.45 -15.45
N THR A 125 -2.37 -14.01 -14.76
CA THR A 125 -2.40 -15.43 -14.37
C THR A 125 -3.12 -16.30 -15.40
N GLY A 126 -3.64 -15.73 -16.49
CA GLY A 126 -4.54 -16.39 -17.44
C GLY A 126 -6.02 -16.24 -17.03
N ASP A 127 -6.34 -16.53 -15.77
CA ASP A 127 -7.71 -16.44 -15.24
C ASP A 127 -8.06 -15.05 -14.68
N MET A 128 -7.06 -14.33 -14.16
CA MET A 128 -7.24 -13.02 -13.55
C MET A 128 -6.01 -12.13 -13.71
N LEU A 129 -6.24 -10.82 -13.58
CA LEU A 129 -5.19 -9.83 -13.48
C LEU A 129 -5.00 -9.44 -12.02
N ILE A 130 -3.83 -9.75 -11.47
CA ILE A 130 -3.42 -9.27 -10.16
C ILE A 130 -2.68 -7.96 -10.36
N HIS A 131 -3.21 -6.88 -9.78
CA HIS A 131 -2.52 -5.59 -9.81
C HIS A 131 -1.74 -5.39 -8.52
N CYS A 132 -0.48 -4.98 -8.63
CA CYS A 132 0.35 -4.68 -7.48
C CYS A 132 1.16 -3.40 -7.70
N SER A 133 1.57 -2.79 -6.59
CA SER A 133 2.37 -1.57 -6.57
C SER A 133 3.40 -1.64 -5.47
N ILE A 134 4.54 -1.00 -5.69
CA ILE A 134 5.45 -0.59 -4.62
C ILE A 134 5.49 0.93 -4.52
N ILE A 135 5.65 1.45 -3.31
CA ILE A 135 6.01 2.84 -3.02
C ILE A 135 7.30 2.82 -2.18
N LEU A 136 8.28 3.61 -2.58
CA LEU A 136 9.56 3.73 -1.89
C LEU A 136 10.13 5.14 -2.05
N HIS A 137 11.09 5.47 -1.20
CA HIS A 137 11.82 6.73 -1.31
C HIS A 137 12.77 6.74 -2.52
N SER A 138 12.82 7.85 -3.25
CA SER A 138 13.68 8.05 -4.42
C SER A 138 15.17 7.95 -4.09
N ASN A 139 15.55 8.33 -2.86
CA ASN A 139 16.93 8.21 -2.34
C ASN A 139 17.22 6.87 -1.63
N ASN A 140 16.35 5.87 -1.73
CA ASN A 140 16.64 4.55 -1.16
C ASN A 140 17.90 3.95 -1.81
N ASN A 141 18.88 3.53 -0.99
CA ASN A 141 20.18 3.06 -1.46
C ASN A 141 20.09 1.81 -2.36
N MET A 142 19.02 1.03 -2.21
CA MET A 142 18.77 -0.19 -2.98
C MET A 142 17.71 0.01 -4.07
N ARG A 143 17.26 1.25 -4.32
CA ARG A 143 16.16 1.58 -5.25
C ARG A 143 16.20 0.78 -6.54
N ASN A 144 17.29 0.88 -7.31
CA ASN A 144 17.37 0.23 -8.62
C ASN A 144 17.24 -1.30 -8.53
N HIS A 145 17.82 -1.88 -7.47
CA HIS A 145 17.73 -3.30 -7.20
C HIS A 145 16.30 -3.71 -6.86
N ILE A 146 15.65 -3.01 -5.92
CA ILE A 146 14.24 -3.21 -5.53
C ILE A 146 13.33 -3.14 -6.77
N LEU A 147 13.48 -2.12 -7.62
CA LEU A 147 12.67 -1.97 -8.83
C LEU A 147 12.87 -3.13 -9.81
N SER A 148 14.10 -3.60 -9.98
CA SER A 148 14.40 -4.74 -10.85
C SER A 148 13.82 -6.04 -10.31
N SER A 149 13.94 -6.28 -8.99
CA SER A 149 13.39 -7.44 -8.29
C SER A 149 11.87 -7.45 -8.33
N PHE A 150 11.22 -6.30 -8.16
CA PHE A 150 9.77 -6.18 -8.27
C PHE A 150 9.24 -6.56 -9.66
N ARG A 151 9.90 -6.07 -10.72
CA ARG A 151 9.58 -6.46 -12.11
C ARG A 151 9.81 -7.94 -12.37
N HIS A 152 10.92 -8.48 -11.87
CA HIS A 152 11.23 -9.91 -12.01
C HIS A 152 10.21 -10.79 -11.27
N LEU A 153 9.83 -10.41 -10.06
CA LEU A 153 8.82 -11.10 -9.26
C LEU A 153 7.47 -11.13 -9.99
N SER A 154 7.03 -9.98 -10.53
CA SER A 154 5.81 -9.86 -11.33
C SER A 154 5.81 -10.85 -12.51
N HIS A 155 6.88 -10.85 -13.30
CA HIS A 155 7.01 -11.71 -14.48
C HIS A 155 7.12 -13.21 -14.13
N SER A 156 7.94 -13.57 -13.13
CA SER A 156 8.13 -14.96 -12.73
C SER A 156 6.87 -15.56 -12.10
N THR A 157 6.11 -14.76 -11.35
CA THR A 157 4.82 -15.18 -10.79
C THR A 157 3.80 -15.46 -11.89
N ALA A 158 3.74 -14.62 -12.93
CA ALA A 158 2.86 -14.85 -14.09
C ALA A 158 3.19 -16.18 -14.79
N GLN A 159 4.48 -16.50 -14.96
CA GLN A 159 4.91 -17.76 -15.58
C GLN A 159 4.55 -18.98 -14.73
N LYS A 160 4.78 -18.93 -13.42
CA LYS A 160 4.44 -20.03 -12.49
C LYS A 160 2.95 -20.31 -12.50
N LEU A 161 2.11 -19.28 -12.44
CA LEU A 161 0.65 -19.45 -12.39
C LEU A 161 0.06 -19.99 -13.72
N LYS A 162 0.68 -19.69 -14.87
CA LYS A 162 0.27 -20.25 -16.18
C LYS A 162 0.68 -21.71 -16.40
N SER A 163 1.55 -22.26 -15.55
CA SER A 163 2.08 -23.62 -15.69
C SER A 163 1.29 -24.69 -14.93
N TYR A 164 0.25 -24.29 -14.21
CA TYR A 164 -0.73 -25.15 -13.54
C TYR A 164 -1.99 -25.29 -14.41
#